data_AF-A0A8B3NLM1-F1
#
_entry.id   AF-A0A8B3NLM1-F1
#
_cell.length_a   1.000
_cell.length_b   1.000
_cell.length_c   1.000
_cell.angle_alpha   90.00
_cell.angle_beta   90.00
_cell.angle_gamma   90.00
#
_symmetry.space_group_name_H-M   'P 1'
#
loop_
_entity.id
_entity.type
_entity.pdbx_description
1 polymer ?
#
loop_
_entity_poly.entity_id
_entity_poly.type
_entity_poly.pdbx_seq_one_letter_code
_entity_poly.pdbx_strand_id
1 'polypeptide(L)' 'MLIRILATLECTKLLTANRFARLACAKDGQPYIVPLYYAHSDNHLYA' A
#
# COMPACT_ATOMS: atom_id res chain seq x y z
N MET A 1 17.03 16.26 5.40
CA MET A 1 16.27 15.29 4.59
C MET A 1 15.38 16.06 3.63
N LEU A 2 15.51 15.84 2.32
CA LEU A 2 14.62 16.45 1.33
C LEU A 2 13.43 15.52 1.09
N ILE A 3 12.22 15.95 1.44
CA ILE A 3 10.97 15.19 1.22
C ILE A 3 10.31 15.73 -0.05
N ARG A 4 9.86 14.85 -0.93
CA ARG A 4 9.11 15.22 -2.14
C ARG A 4 7.91 14.30 -2.36
N ILE A 5 6.93 14.81 -3.10
CA ILE A 5 5.80 14.02 -3.58
C ILE A 5 6.29 13.12 -4.73
N LEU A 6 5.83 11.88 -4.74
CA LEU A 6 6.04 10.94 -5.82
C LEU A 6 4.93 11.10 -6.87
N ALA A 7 5.31 11.03 -8.15
CA ALA A 7 4.33 10.93 -9.22
C ALA A 7 3.64 9.55 -9.18
N THR A 8 2.43 9.44 -9.75
CA THR A 8 1.65 8.18 -9.80
C THR A 8 2.49 7.00 -10.30
N LEU A 9 3.27 7.19 -11.36
CA LEU A 9 4.13 6.14 -11.92
C LEU A 9 5.20 5.66 -10.92
N GLU A 10 5.74 6.56 -10.09
CA GLU A 10 6.71 6.20 -9.05
C GLU A 10 6.05 5.40 -7.93
N CYS A 11 4.84 5.80 -7.51
CA CYS A 11 4.03 5.04 -6.54
C CYS A 11 3.70 3.63 -7.05
N THR A 12 3.22 3.50 -8.29
CA THR A 12 2.87 2.19 -8.88
C THR A 12 4.10 1.28 -9.00
N LYS A 13 5.28 1.83 -9.34
CA LYS A 13 6.54 1.07 -9.34
C LYS A 13 6.89 0.53 -7.95
N LEU A 14 6.70 1.33 -6.90
CA LEU A 14 6.92 0.87 -5.52
C LEU A 14 5.95 -0.27 -5.14
N LEU A 15 4.68 -0.17 -5.52
CA LEU A 15 3.70 -1.23 -5.27
C LEU A 15 4.07 -2.53 -6.01
N THR A 16 4.47 -2.45 -7.28
CA THR A 16 4.88 -3.63 -8.06
C THR A 16 6.13 -4.31 -7.49
N ALA A 17 7.09 -3.52 -7.00
CA ALA A 17 8.37 -4.02 -6.51
C ALA A 17 8.31 -4.67 -5.11
N ASN A 18 7.26 -4.41 -4.34
CA ASN A 18 7.11 -4.89 -2.97
C ASN A 18 6.00 -5.93 -2.86
N ARG A 19 6.04 -6.71 -1.77
CA ARG A 19 5.01 -7.73 -1.49
C ARG A 19 4.46 -7.65 -0.07
N PHE A 20 5.01 -6.79 0.77
CA PHE A 20 4.59 -6.64 2.17
C PHE A 20 4.06 -5.23 2.39
N ALA A 21 2.92 -5.11 3.06
CA ALA A 21 2.29 -3.87 3.43
C ALA A 21 1.62 -3.97 4.80
N ARG A 22 1.05 -2.86 5.27
CA ARG A 22 0.14 -2.84 6.41
C ARG A 22 -1.25 -2.48 5.91
N LEU A 23 -2.21 -3.37 6.10
CA LEU A 23 -3.63 -3.12 5.80
C LEU A 23 -4.29 -2.53 7.04
N ALA A 24 -5.01 -1.44 6.85
CA ALA A 24 -5.82 -0.81 7.88
C ALA A 24 -7.30 -0.96 7.55
N CYS A 25 -8.11 -1.30 8.53
CA CYS A 25 -9.56 -1.17 8.48
C CYS A 25 -10.06 -0.43 9.71
N ALA A 26 -11.33 -0.03 9.72
CA ALA A 26 -11.94 0.61 10.86
C ALA A 26 -13.36 0.10 11.09
N LYS A 27 -13.74 -0.01 12.36
CA LYS A 27 -15.12 -0.25 12.80
C LYS A 27 -15.45 0.78 13.87
N ASP A 28 -16.57 1.49 13.73
CA ASP A 28 -17.02 2.51 14.69
C ASP A 28 -15.94 3.58 15.00
N GLY A 29 -15.14 3.94 13.99
CA GLY A 29 -14.05 4.90 14.14
C GLY A 29 -12.77 4.35 14.78
N GLN A 30 -12.78 3.10 15.27
CA GLN A 30 -11.59 2.45 15.81
C GLN A 30 -10.78 1.78 14.69
N PRO A 31 -9.54 2.22 14.41
CA PRO A 31 -8.67 1.58 13.43
C PRO A 31 -8.07 0.27 13.98
N TYR A 32 -7.84 -0.67 13.06
CA TYR A 32 -7.10 -1.90 13.27
C TYR A 32 -6.14 -2.13 12.10
N ILE A 33 -4.87 -2.41 12.40
CA ILE A 33 -3.78 -2.48 11.40
C ILE A 33 -3.06 -3.81 11.54
N VAL A 34 -2.90 -4.51 10.41
CA VAL A 34 -2.19 -5.80 10.35
C VAL A 34 -1.16 -5.82 9.21
N PRO A 35 -0.08 -6.59 9.34
CA PRO A 35 0.76 -6.92 8.19
C PRO A 35 -0.02 -7.75 7.16
N LEU A 36 0.21 -7.48 5.87
CA LEU A 36 -0.43 -8.19 4.75
C LEU A 36 0.60 -8.41 3.64
N TYR A 37 0.66 -9.64 3.12
CA TYR A 37 1.35 -9.89 1.85
C TYR A 37 0.39 -9.69 0.67
N TYR A 38 0.87 -9.08 -0.42
CA TYR A 38 0.03 -8.78 -1.58
C TYR A 38 0.76 -9.01 -2.92
N ALA A 39 -0.01 -9.08 -4.01
CA ALA A 39 0.43 -8.99 -5.40
C ALA A 39 -0.26 -7.79 -6.08
N HIS A 40 0.50 -6.97 -6.80
CA HIS A 40 -0.02 -5.84 -7.56
C HIS A 40 -0.24 -6.24 -9.03
N SER A 41 -1.46 -6.04 -9.54
CA SER A 41 -1.85 -6.32 -10.93
C SER A 41 -3.07 -5.49 -11.30
N ASP A 42 -3.14 -5.00 -12.55
CA ASP A 42 -4.29 -4.25 -13.09
C ASP A 42 -4.80 -3.12 -12.19
N ASN A 43 -3.88 -2.39 -11.53
CA ASN A 43 -4.17 -1.32 -10.58
C ASN A 43 -4.94 -1.76 -9.31
N HIS A 44 -4.80 -3.04 -8.93
CA HIS A 44 -5.36 -3.65 -7.73
C HIS A 44 -4.26 -4.33 -6.89
N LEU A 45 -4.51 -4.50 -5.60
CA LEU A 45 -3.69 -5.28 -4.69
C LEU A 45 -4.49 -6.52 -4.24
N TYR A 46 -4.00 -7.71 -4.57
CA TYR A 46 -4.60 -8.99 -4.21
C TYR A 46 -3.80 -9.63 -3.07
N ALA A 47 -4.46 -10.28 -2.12
CA ALA A 47 -3.83 -10.96 -0.99
C ALA A 47 -4.43 -12.35 -0.77
#